data_AF-A0AAF1AZT3-F1
#
_entry.id   AF-A0AAF1AZT3-F1
#
_cell.length_a   1.000
_cell.length_b   1.000
_cell.length_c   1.000
_cell.angle_alpha   90.00
_cell.angle_beta   90.00
_cell.angle_gamma   90.00
#
_symmetry.space_group_name_H-M   'P 1'
#
loop_
_entity.id
_entity.type
_entity.pdbx_description
1 polymer ?
#
loop_
_entity_poly.entity_id
_entity_poly.type
_entity_poly.pdbx_seq_one_letter_code
_entity_poly.pdbx_strand_id
1 'polypeptide(L)'
;MASINDHLAEDMIFQILSWLPVLSLLRCISVCKSWKSIISNPSFIQAHLAISQKKQPFSALRVVSRSDESQDLFMDTLGENSLKLSLPRFISDVPQLLIRSCNGLVILSDIHVVLLYIWNPLIRMGKLLSSAHYLHLGVVNKIGFGFDSLSSDYKILRVVFGRLSDFLDGEEKEGLIVGELYSFNADSWKPIQVPKEMQGFKIDPAVSKCVCVGSRVLCLPGTDGILSFDLHDEVFRMHKYPASGEIISEVLDFEGSIALILRSGERAFVLTLWALVEVDGNLSWTEKFTIEPVERIAYVLTYLGDGKFVARDHSHACCFYDMKKGTFVQFRRYMSVVQFPGSLLSLEGFERREEEGIVAELYSFNADFWKPIQVPKEMQGFMLDPTSKRVCVGSRVLCLPDTDGILWFDLHDEVFRMQKYPTLVEIISKVLDFEGSIALILRSGEKAIGHSC
;
A
#
# COMPACT_ATOMS: atom_id res chain seq x y z
N MET A 1 23.28 44.64 36.24
CA MET A 1 23.62 43.41 35.51
C MET A 1 22.55 43.21 34.45
N ALA A 2 22.87 43.41 33.18
CA ALA A 2 21.97 43.04 32.11
C ALA A 2 21.93 41.51 32.07
N SER A 3 20.76 40.91 32.33
CA SER A 3 20.57 39.50 32.03
C SER A 3 20.64 39.36 30.51
N ILE A 4 21.71 38.78 30.02
CA ILE A 4 21.74 38.27 28.65
C ILE A 4 20.62 37.22 28.62
N ASN A 5 19.56 37.50 27.84
CA ASN A 5 18.55 36.50 27.54
C ASN A 5 19.24 35.43 26.71
N ASP A 6 19.82 34.42 27.37
CA ASP A 6 20.46 33.24 26.78
C ASP A 6 19.46 32.28 26.09
N HIS A 7 18.30 32.80 25.70
CA HIS A 7 17.27 32.05 25.01
C HIS A 7 17.38 32.34 23.51
N LEU A 8 17.77 31.31 22.75
CA LEU A 8 17.67 31.31 21.30
C LEU A 8 16.22 31.70 20.92
N ALA A 9 16.05 32.64 20.00
CA ALA A 9 14.70 33.05 19.56
C ALA A 9 13.91 31.84 19.05
N GLU A 10 12.61 31.81 19.32
CA GLU A 10 11.73 30.69 18.94
C GLU A 10 11.81 30.36 17.44
N ASP A 11 11.95 31.39 16.60
CA ASP A 11 12.14 31.25 15.15
C ASP A 11 13.44 30.50 14.79
N MET A 12 14.53 30.74 15.52
CA MET A 12 15.79 30.03 15.30
C MET A 12 15.66 28.56 15.72
N ILE A 13 14.94 28.29 16.82
CA ILE A 13 14.65 26.92 17.25
C ILE A 13 13.80 26.20 16.19
N PHE A 14 12.75 26.85 15.69
CA PHE A 14 11.92 26.33 14.61
C PHE A 14 12.77 25.97 13.38
N GLN A 15 13.66 26.87 12.96
CA GLN A 15 14.57 26.63 11.85
C GLN A 15 15.50 25.44 12.14
N ILE A 16 16.14 25.38 13.30
CA ILE A 16 17.04 24.24 13.63
C ILE A 16 16.27 22.92 13.61
N LEU A 17 15.14 22.85 14.30
CA LEU A 17 14.31 21.65 14.38
C LEU A 17 13.80 21.23 13.00
N SER A 18 13.39 22.16 12.14
CA SER A 18 12.89 21.83 10.80
C SER A 18 13.93 21.18 9.87
N TRP A 19 15.21 21.23 10.24
CA TRP A 19 16.30 20.56 9.51
C TRP A 19 16.64 19.17 10.04
N LEU A 20 16.10 18.77 11.20
CA LEU A 20 16.41 17.48 11.81
C LEU A 20 15.59 16.34 11.18
N PRO A 21 16.16 15.12 11.10
CA PRO A 21 15.39 13.91 10.78
C PRO A 21 14.26 13.67 11.78
N VAL A 22 13.16 13.05 11.32
CA VAL A 22 11.98 12.80 12.17
C VAL A 22 12.32 11.99 13.42
N LEU A 23 13.18 10.97 13.31
CA LEU A 23 13.60 10.18 14.48
C LEU A 23 14.31 11.03 15.53
N SER A 24 15.08 12.03 15.12
CA SER A 24 15.71 13.00 16.04
C SER A 24 14.65 13.92 16.66
N LEU A 25 13.68 14.39 15.86
CA LEU A 25 12.59 15.22 16.37
C LEU A 25 11.74 14.51 17.42
N LEU A 26 11.46 13.21 17.22
CA LEU A 26 10.73 12.40 18.21
C LEU A 26 11.47 12.31 19.56
N ARG A 27 12.82 12.39 19.55
CA ARG A 27 13.63 12.51 20.77
C ARG A 27 13.60 13.94 21.32
N CYS A 28 13.61 14.96 20.46
CA CYS A 28 13.55 16.38 20.86
C CYS A 28 12.27 16.73 21.64
N ILE A 29 11.16 16.01 21.42
CA ILE A 29 9.90 16.20 22.16
C ILE A 29 10.08 16.03 23.68
N SER A 30 11.05 15.22 24.14
CA SER A 30 11.29 15.00 25.58
C SER A 30 12.21 16.05 26.23
N VAL A 31 12.82 16.95 25.45
CA VAL A 31 13.81 17.92 25.95
C VAL A 31 13.14 19.02 26.76
N CYS A 32 12.12 19.70 26.20
CA CYS A 32 11.38 20.75 26.91
C CYS A 32 9.97 20.96 26.33
N LYS A 33 9.10 21.66 27.08
CA LYS A 33 7.71 21.95 26.67
C LYS A 33 7.62 22.82 25.41
N SER A 34 8.53 23.78 25.25
CA SER A 34 8.57 24.65 24.06
C SER A 34 8.86 23.84 22.80
N TRP A 35 9.88 22.96 22.81
CA TRP A 35 10.21 22.12 21.66
C TRP A 35 9.07 21.15 21.33
N LYS A 36 8.47 20.51 22.33
CA LYS A 36 7.27 19.70 22.13
C LYS A 36 6.14 20.51 21.46
N SER A 37 5.90 21.73 21.93
CA SER A 37 4.87 22.61 21.37
C SER A 37 5.15 22.95 19.90
N ILE A 38 6.39 23.28 19.56
CA ILE A 38 6.81 23.58 18.18
C ILE A 38 6.63 22.33 17.30
N ILE A 39 7.15 21.18 17.74
CA ILE A 39 7.17 19.94 16.94
C ILE A 39 5.76 19.40 16.70
N SER A 40 4.85 19.56 17.68
CA SER A 40 3.45 19.16 17.55
C SER A 40 2.57 20.20 16.82
N ASN A 41 3.11 21.37 16.47
CA ASN A 41 2.35 22.40 15.76
C ASN A 41 2.11 21.99 14.28
N PRO A 42 0.87 22.04 13.77
CA PRO A 42 0.57 21.70 12.38
C PRO A 42 1.40 22.47 11.34
N SER A 43 1.66 23.76 11.56
CA SER A 43 2.48 24.58 10.67
C SER A 43 3.94 24.13 10.65
N PHE A 44 4.48 23.67 11.78
CA PHE A 44 5.81 23.06 11.83
C PHE A 44 5.83 21.74 11.06
N ILE A 45 4.82 20.88 11.25
CA ILE A 45 4.74 19.59 10.56
C ILE A 45 4.69 19.79 9.04
N GLN A 46 3.88 20.74 8.56
CA GLN A 46 3.79 21.08 7.14
C GLN A 46 5.12 21.65 6.60
N ALA A 47 5.75 22.57 7.33
CA ALA A 47 7.04 23.14 6.94
C ALA A 47 8.14 22.07 6.88
N HIS A 48 8.20 21.19 7.88
CA HIS A 48 9.14 20.07 7.95
C HIS A 48 8.92 19.09 6.79
N LEU A 49 7.68 18.74 6.49
CA LEU A 49 7.34 17.88 5.35
C LEU A 49 7.79 18.49 4.02
N ALA A 50 7.51 19.78 3.79
CA ALA A 50 7.93 20.50 2.59
C ALA A 50 9.46 20.57 2.44
N ILE A 51 10.18 20.70 3.55
CA ILE A 51 11.65 20.64 3.57
C ILE A 51 12.14 19.21 3.27
N SER A 52 11.53 18.19 3.87
CA SER A 52 11.89 16.79 3.64
C SER A 52 11.70 16.39 2.18
N GLN A 53 10.65 16.88 1.53
CA GLN A 53 10.40 16.65 0.10
C GLN A 53 11.51 17.23 -0.79
N LYS A 54 12.16 18.32 -0.36
CA LYS A 54 13.23 19.01 -1.10
C LYS A 54 14.63 18.45 -0.85
N LYS A 55 14.91 17.88 0.33
CA LYS A 55 16.29 17.60 0.79
C LYS A 55 16.89 16.26 0.37
N GLN A 56 16.12 15.32 -0.20
CA GLN A 56 16.62 14.09 -0.85
C GLN A 56 17.83 13.42 -0.16
N PRO A 57 17.61 12.77 1.00
CA PRO A 57 17.77 11.32 0.96
C PRO A 57 16.58 10.63 1.62
N PHE A 58 15.75 9.99 0.80
CA PHE A 58 14.62 9.24 1.34
C PHE A 58 15.07 7.85 1.78
N SER A 59 14.69 7.48 2.99
CA SER A 59 14.81 6.11 3.47
C SER A 59 13.96 5.17 2.61
N ALA A 60 14.34 3.91 2.53
CA ALA A 60 13.47 2.87 2.01
C ALA A 60 12.71 2.23 3.17
N LEU A 61 11.42 1.97 2.98
CA LEU A 61 10.64 1.13 3.86
C LEU A 61 10.42 -0.23 3.18
N ARG A 62 10.70 -1.32 3.89
CA ARG A 62 10.70 -2.68 3.35
C ARG A 62 9.93 -3.63 4.26
N VAL A 63 9.02 -4.40 3.67
CA VAL A 63 8.38 -5.55 4.33
C VAL A 63 9.24 -6.78 4.09
N VAL A 64 9.55 -7.51 5.15
CA VAL A 64 10.35 -8.74 5.13
C VAL A 64 9.54 -9.86 5.77
N SER A 65 9.37 -10.97 5.06
CA SER A 65 8.73 -12.17 5.62
C SER A 65 9.69 -12.84 6.61
N ARG A 66 9.23 -13.09 7.84
CA ARG A 66 9.95 -13.91 8.83
C ARG A 66 9.71 -15.41 8.59
N SER A 67 8.48 -15.75 8.19
CA SER A 67 7.96 -17.09 7.84
C SER A 67 6.82 -16.93 6.84
N ASP A 68 6.12 -18.02 6.46
CA ASP A 68 4.91 -17.96 5.64
C ASP A 68 3.75 -17.19 6.33
N GLU A 69 3.85 -16.96 7.65
CA GLU A 69 2.75 -16.47 8.48
C GLU A 69 3.00 -15.10 9.14
N SER A 70 4.24 -14.58 9.16
CA SER A 70 4.52 -13.32 9.85
C SER A 70 5.47 -12.39 9.10
N GLN A 71 5.19 -11.09 9.19
CA GLN A 71 5.91 -10.01 8.52
C GLN A 71 6.66 -9.13 9.53
N ASP A 72 7.77 -8.55 9.08
CA ASP A 72 8.51 -7.48 9.74
C ASP A 72 8.61 -6.27 8.82
N LEU A 73 8.66 -5.08 9.41
CA LEU A 73 8.88 -3.83 8.69
C LEU A 73 10.22 -3.23 9.06
N PHE A 74 11.03 -2.91 8.06
CA PHE A 74 12.32 -2.26 8.23
C PHE A 74 12.34 -0.92 7.51
N MET A 75 12.91 0.08 8.18
CA MET A 75 13.30 1.35 7.59
C MET A 75 14.80 1.38 7.42
N ASP A 76 15.23 1.80 6.25
CA ASP A 76 16.62 1.78 5.84
C ASP A 76 17.06 3.14 5.38
N THR A 77 18.03 3.67 6.09
CA THR A 77 18.79 4.85 5.71
C THR A 77 20.11 4.37 5.10
N LEU A 78 20.38 4.80 3.87
CA LEU A 78 21.55 4.36 3.10
C LEU A 78 22.84 4.72 3.86
N GLY A 79 23.59 3.69 4.30
CA GLY A 79 24.83 3.85 5.05
C GLY A 79 24.69 3.74 6.57
N GLU A 80 23.49 3.46 7.10
CA GLU A 80 23.25 3.21 8.52
C GLU A 80 22.60 1.83 8.74
N ASN A 81 22.44 1.44 10.00
CA ASN A 81 21.77 0.20 10.37
C ASN A 81 20.26 0.29 10.10
N SER A 82 19.71 -0.77 9.51
CA SER A 82 18.26 -0.95 9.35
C SER A 82 17.53 -0.82 10.69
N LEU A 83 16.55 0.06 10.75
CA LEU A 83 15.66 0.22 11.90
C LEU A 83 14.45 -0.70 11.74
N LYS A 84 14.30 -1.69 12.63
CA LYS A 84 13.08 -2.49 12.72
C LYS A 84 11.95 -1.65 13.31
N LEU A 85 10.84 -1.54 12.59
CA LEU A 85 9.62 -0.89 13.03
C LEU A 85 8.60 -1.94 13.48
N SER A 86 7.81 -1.60 14.49
CA SER A 86 6.72 -2.46 14.98
C SER A 86 5.51 -2.34 14.07
N LEU A 87 5.17 -3.43 13.38
CA LEU A 87 3.86 -3.55 12.71
C LEU A 87 2.76 -3.75 13.76
N PRO A 88 1.54 -3.22 13.53
CA PRO A 88 0.38 -3.60 14.33
C PRO A 88 0.12 -5.11 14.23
N ARG A 89 -0.20 -5.78 15.34
CA ARG A 89 -0.36 -7.25 15.40
C ARG A 89 -1.43 -7.77 14.42
N PHE A 90 -2.56 -7.07 14.32
CA PHE A 90 -3.63 -7.44 13.38
C PHE A 90 -3.22 -7.38 11.90
N ILE A 91 -2.07 -6.78 11.59
CA ILE A 91 -1.49 -6.69 10.24
C ILE A 91 -0.26 -7.58 10.09
N SER A 92 0.47 -7.86 11.18
CA SER A 92 1.74 -8.61 11.11
C SER A 92 1.57 -10.01 10.52
N ASP A 93 0.37 -10.58 10.67
CA ASP A 93 0.07 -11.95 10.26
C ASP A 93 -0.67 -11.99 8.91
N VAL A 94 -0.85 -10.84 8.26
CA VAL A 94 -1.44 -10.75 6.92
C VAL A 94 -0.40 -11.23 5.90
N PRO A 95 -0.66 -12.33 5.17
CA PRO A 95 0.25 -12.80 4.14
C PRO A 95 0.29 -11.81 2.97
N GLN A 96 1.47 -11.67 2.36
CA GLN A 96 1.68 -10.84 1.16
C GLN A 96 1.30 -9.37 1.34
N LEU A 97 1.63 -8.79 2.50
CA LEU A 97 1.37 -7.39 2.80
C LEU A 97 2.05 -6.45 1.78
N LEU A 98 1.23 -5.65 1.11
CA LEU A 98 1.65 -4.63 0.15
C LEU A 98 1.72 -3.27 0.84
N ILE A 99 2.76 -2.50 0.50
CA ILE A 99 2.95 -1.14 1.03
C ILE A 99 3.04 -0.11 -0.08
N ARG A 100 2.43 1.05 0.16
CA ARG A 100 2.59 2.28 -0.63
C ARG A 100 2.81 3.43 0.32
N SER A 101 3.57 4.42 -0.11
CA SER A 101 3.98 5.55 0.72
C SER A 101 3.67 6.86 -0.01
N CYS A 102 3.16 7.84 0.72
CA CYS A 102 2.97 9.20 0.25
C CYS A 102 3.14 10.15 1.45
N ASN A 103 4.01 11.16 1.31
CA ASN A 103 4.24 12.16 2.34
C ASN A 103 4.59 11.59 3.72
N GLY A 104 5.20 10.40 3.77
CA GLY A 104 5.55 9.72 5.02
C GLY A 104 4.39 9.12 5.79
N LEU A 105 3.22 9.03 5.19
CA LEU A 105 2.20 8.06 5.55
C LEU A 105 2.37 6.83 4.66
N VAL A 106 1.99 5.68 5.19
CA VAL A 106 1.92 4.42 4.44
C VAL A 106 0.50 3.89 4.43
N ILE A 107 0.12 3.29 3.31
CA ILE A 107 -1.04 2.41 3.27
C ILE A 107 -0.57 0.96 3.18
N LEU A 108 -1.16 0.14 4.04
CA LEU A 108 -0.96 -1.29 4.13
C LEU A 108 -2.20 -1.98 3.58
N SER A 109 -2.01 -2.94 2.69
CA SER A 109 -3.11 -3.76 2.16
C SER A 109 -2.68 -5.20 1.95
N ASP A 110 -3.65 -6.12 2.03
CA ASP A 110 -3.49 -7.45 1.45
C ASP A 110 -3.63 -7.38 -0.09
N ILE A 111 -3.40 -8.51 -0.76
CA ILE A 111 -3.48 -8.60 -2.23
C ILE A 111 -4.91 -8.48 -2.77
N HIS A 112 -5.91 -8.81 -1.96
CA HIS A 112 -7.32 -8.71 -2.34
C HIS A 112 -7.92 -7.35 -1.96
N VAL A 113 -7.17 -6.50 -1.24
CA VAL A 113 -7.59 -5.16 -0.83
C VAL A 113 -8.85 -5.23 0.05
N VAL A 114 -8.98 -6.30 0.84
CA VAL A 114 -10.03 -6.46 1.84
C VAL A 114 -9.69 -5.60 3.05
N LEU A 115 -8.41 -5.57 3.42
CA LEU A 115 -7.88 -4.75 4.50
C LEU A 115 -7.14 -3.55 3.92
N LEU A 116 -7.51 -2.36 4.39
CA LEU A 116 -6.85 -1.10 4.05
C LEU A 116 -6.57 -0.32 5.33
N TYR A 117 -5.29 -0.16 5.66
CA TYR A 117 -4.87 0.56 6.85
C TYR A 117 -3.88 1.66 6.48
N ILE A 118 -4.27 2.92 6.72
CA ILE A 118 -3.38 4.06 6.59
C ILE A 118 -2.69 4.32 7.93
N TRP A 119 -1.39 4.60 7.89
CA TRP A 119 -0.57 4.58 9.09
C TRP A 119 0.65 5.46 8.96
N ASN A 120 1.04 6.09 10.07
CA ASN A 120 2.38 6.65 10.23
C ASN A 120 3.23 5.71 11.11
N PRO A 121 4.24 5.04 10.54
CA PRO A 121 5.07 4.08 11.27
C PRO A 121 5.97 4.71 12.34
N LEU A 122 6.31 5.99 12.20
CA LEU A 122 7.24 6.67 13.10
C LEU A 122 6.58 7.12 14.40
N ILE A 123 5.33 7.58 14.34
CA ILE A 123 4.54 7.96 15.53
C ILE A 123 3.58 6.86 16.01
N ARG A 124 3.43 5.79 15.21
CA ARG A 124 2.57 4.62 15.45
C ARG A 124 1.10 4.96 15.59
N MET A 125 0.62 5.84 14.72
CA MET A 125 -0.77 6.31 14.67
C MET A 125 -1.34 5.96 13.30
N GLY A 126 -2.54 5.41 13.25
CA GLY A 126 -3.18 5.05 11.98
C GLY A 126 -4.68 4.82 12.11
N LYS A 127 -5.33 4.56 10.98
CA LYS A 127 -6.77 4.36 10.87
C LYS A 127 -7.05 3.20 9.91
N LEU A 128 -7.93 2.29 10.33
CA LEU A 128 -8.49 1.29 9.43
C LEU A 128 -9.54 1.97 8.57
N LEU A 129 -9.43 1.83 7.25
CA LEU A 129 -10.32 2.48 6.31
C LEU A 129 -11.53 1.58 6.02
N SER A 130 -12.65 2.20 5.67
CA SER A 130 -13.83 1.47 5.20
C SER A 130 -13.48 0.65 3.96
N SER A 131 -13.84 -0.64 3.98
CA SER A 131 -13.70 -1.49 2.79
C SER A 131 -14.52 -0.94 1.63
N ALA A 132 -14.01 -1.07 0.41
CA ALA A 132 -14.67 -0.61 -0.81
C ALA A 132 -16.03 -1.29 -1.00
N HIS A 133 -16.94 -0.64 -1.74
CA HIS A 133 -18.33 -1.08 -1.90
C HIS A 133 -18.45 -2.45 -2.59
N TYR A 134 -17.44 -2.86 -3.37
CA TYR A 134 -17.46 -4.10 -4.14
C TYR A 134 -16.25 -4.97 -3.84
N LEU A 135 -16.44 -6.08 -3.12
CA LEU A 135 -15.45 -7.14 -3.10
C LEU A 135 -15.69 -8.05 -4.30
N HIS A 136 -14.82 -7.90 -5.29
CA HIS A 136 -14.75 -8.84 -6.39
C HIS A 136 -13.72 -9.90 -5.99
N LEU A 137 -14.21 -11.05 -5.51
CA LEU A 137 -13.33 -12.22 -5.34
C LEU A 137 -12.89 -12.71 -6.72
N GLY A 138 -11.61 -13.09 -6.86
CA GLY A 138 -11.08 -13.65 -8.12
C GLY A 138 -10.63 -12.63 -9.17
N VAL A 139 -10.72 -11.32 -8.92
CA VAL A 139 -10.23 -10.29 -9.86
C VAL A 139 -8.91 -9.67 -9.40
N VAL A 140 -8.18 -9.09 -10.35
CA VAL A 140 -6.91 -8.42 -10.04
C VAL A 140 -7.20 -7.01 -9.54
N ASN A 141 -6.77 -6.72 -8.32
CA ASN A 141 -6.95 -5.42 -7.68
C ASN A 141 -5.61 -4.68 -7.61
N LYS A 142 -5.59 -3.44 -8.08
CA LYS A 142 -4.44 -2.55 -7.96
C LYS A 142 -4.88 -1.27 -7.30
N ILE A 143 -4.38 -1.01 -6.09
CA ILE A 143 -4.54 0.29 -5.44
C ILE A 143 -3.37 1.22 -5.76
N GLY A 144 -3.57 2.53 -5.71
CA GLY A 144 -2.55 3.57 -5.68
C GLY A 144 -2.88 4.55 -4.56
N PHE A 145 -1.87 5.19 -3.98
CA PHE A 145 -2.04 6.07 -2.81
C PHE A 145 -1.25 7.36 -3.01
N GLY A 146 -1.94 8.50 -2.88
CA GLY A 146 -1.33 9.82 -3.07
C GLY A 146 -2.08 10.92 -2.32
N PHE A 147 -1.63 12.15 -2.53
CA PHE A 147 -2.12 13.35 -1.87
C PHE A 147 -2.47 14.42 -2.90
N ASP A 148 -3.73 14.81 -2.94
CA ASP A 148 -4.17 15.98 -3.70
C ASP A 148 -3.90 17.23 -2.86
N SER A 149 -2.82 17.96 -3.19
CA SER A 149 -2.43 19.17 -2.47
C SER A 149 -3.41 20.34 -2.66
N LEU A 150 -4.19 20.34 -3.75
CA LEU A 150 -5.16 21.39 -4.02
C LEU A 150 -6.43 21.20 -3.19
N SER A 151 -6.88 19.95 -3.00
CA SER A 151 -7.98 19.65 -2.08
C SER A 151 -7.52 19.35 -0.64
N SER A 152 -6.20 19.33 -0.40
CA SER A 152 -5.59 18.90 0.88
C SER A 152 -6.14 17.56 1.38
N ASP A 153 -6.21 16.57 0.49
CA ASP A 153 -6.84 15.28 0.77
C ASP A 153 -5.95 14.12 0.36
N TYR A 154 -5.91 13.09 1.20
CA TYR A 154 -5.29 11.82 0.85
C TYR A 154 -6.30 10.97 0.10
N LYS A 155 -5.90 10.46 -1.05
CA LYS A 155 -6.78 9.69 -1.94
C LYS A 155 -6.18 8.33 -2.26
N ILE A 156 -7.07 7.34 -2.41
CA ILE A 156 -6.71 5.98 -2.80
C ILE A 156 -7.51 5.63 -4.04
N LEU A 157 -6.82 5.42 -5.16
CA LEU A 157 -7.45 4.87 -6.35
C LEU A 157 -7.37 3.34 -6.25
N ARG A 158 -8.50 2.66 -6.36
CA ARG A 158 -8.57 1.23 -6.60
C ARG A 158 -8.98 1.00 -8.05
N VAL A 159 -8.20 0.21 -8.77
CA VAL A 159 -8.49 -0.24 -10.12
C VAL A 159 -8.66 -1.76 -10.10
N VAL A 160 -9.79 -2.21 -10.62
CA VAL A 160 -10.18 -3.61 -10.67
C VAL A 160 -10.18 -4.07 -12.12
N PHE A 161 -9.54 -5.21 -12.39
CA PHE A 161 -9.43 -5.82 -13.71
C PHE A 161 -10.14 -7.18 -13.74
N GLY A 162 -11.14 -7.32 -14.62
CA GLY A 162 -11.89 -8.58 -14.86
C GLY A 162 -13.40 -8.46 -14.64
N ARG A 163 -14.19 -9.43 -15.14
CA ARG A 163 -15.64 -9.55 -14.84
C ARG A 163 -15.92 -10.70 -13.88
N LEU A 164 -16.97 -10.54 -13.07
CA LEU A 164 -17.56 -11.59 -12.24
C LEU A 164 -18.00 -12.82 -13.07
N SER A 165 -18.35 -12.62 -14.34
CA SER A 165 -18.83 -13.65 -15.28
C SER A 165 -17.73 -14.51 -15.92
N ASP A 166 -16.47 -14.09 -15.84
CA ASP A 166 -15.35 -14.80 -16.51
C ASP A 166 -15.11 -16.20 -15.90
N PHE A 167 -15.70 -16.47 -14.73
CA PHE A 167 -15.68 -17.78 -14.06
C PHE A 167 -16.90 -18.66 -14.34
N LEU A 168 -17.96 -18.13 -14.95
CA LEU A 168 -19.23 -18.85 -15.14
C LEU A 168 -19.47 -19.32 -16.58
N ASP A 169 -19.05 -18.55 -17.59
CA ASP A 169 -19.56 -18.77 -18.96
C ASP A 169 -18.50 -19.17 -20.00
N GLY A 170 -17.22 -19.31 -19.66
CA GLY A 170 -16.20 -19.88 -20.55
C GLY A 170 -15.94 -19.14 -21.87
N GLU A 171 -16.59 -18.00 -22.13
CA GLU A 171 -16.33 -17.14 -23.28
C GLU A 171 -15.35 -16.03 -22.92
N GLU A 172 -14.22 -15.96 -23.63
CA GLU A 172 -13.27 -14.83 -23.57
C GLU A 172 -13.95 -13.55 -24.11
N LYS A 173 -14.57 -12.77 -23.23
CA LYS A 173 -14.99 -11.39 -23.52
C LYS A 173 -13.99 -10.40 -22.92
N GLU A 174 -13.87 -9.22 -23.53
CA GLU A 174 -12.94 -8.17 -23.12
C GLU A 174 -13.13 -7.81 -21.62
N GLY A 175 -12.05 -7.92 -20.85
CA GLY A 175 -12.05 -7.68 -19.39
C GLY A 175 -12.38 -6.23 -19.06
N LEU A 176 -13.34 -6.01 -18.15
CA LEU A 176 -13.74 -4.67 -17.73
C LEU A 176 -12.74 -4.09 -16.72
N ILE A 177 -12.46 -2.79 -16.85
CA ILE A 177 -11.72 -2.00 -15.86
C ILE A 177 -12.67 -1.10 -15.11
N VAL A 178 -12.70 -1.25 -13.78
CA VAL A 178 -13.50 -0.43 -12.88
C VAL A 178 -12.57 0.37 -11.96
N GLY A 179 -12.85 1.67 -11.83
CA GLY A 179 -12.13 2.56 -10.92
C GLY A 179 -13.00 2.98 -9.76
N GLU A 180 -12.43 2.98 -8.55
CA GLU A 180 -13.03 3.58 -7.35
C GLU A 180 -12.00 4.50 -6.70
N LEU A 181 -12.43 5.67 -6.24
CA LEU A 181 -11.58 6.64 -5.56
C LEU A 181 -12.09 6.85 -4.14
N TYR A 182 -11.25 6.59 -3.16
CA TYR A 182 -11.49 6.93 -1.77
C TYR A 182 -10.93 8.33 -1.48
N SER A 183 -11.71 9.12 -0.74
CA SER A 183 -11.29 10.37 -0.13
C SER A 183 -11.17 10.16 1.38
N PHE A 184 -10.02 10.50 1.96
CA PHE A 184 -9.80 10.38 3.39
C PHE A 184 -10.64 11.40 4.16
N ASN A 185 -10.69 12.65 3.69
CA ASN A 185 -11.47 13.71 4.33
C ASN A 185 -12.98 13.41 4.31
N ALA A 186 -13.48 12.80 3.23
CA ALA A 186 -14.90 12.40 3.12
C ALA A 186 -15.19 11.00 3.69
N ASP A 187 -14.15 10.27 4.12
CA ASP A 187 -14.20 8.88 4.60
C ASP A 187 -15.10 7.96 3.75
N SER A 188 -15.01 8.08 2.43
CA SER A 188 -15.95 7.40 1.53
C SER A 188 -15.34 7.12 0.16
N TRP A 189 -15.86 6.06 -0.47
CA TRP A 189 -15.54 5.67 -1.83
C TRP A 189 -16.54 6.26 -2.81
N LYS A 190 -16.05 6.71 -3.96
CA LYS A 190 -16.88 7.04 -5.13
C LYS A 190 -16.41 6.27 -6.36
N PRO A 191 -17.33 5.86 -7.24
CA PRO A 191 -16.96 5.27 -8.52
C PRO A 191 -16.30 6.34 -9.41
N ILE A 192 -15.29 5.93 -10.18
CA ILE A 192 -14.69 6.75 -11.24
C ILE A 192 -14.91 6.05 -12.57
N GLN A 193 -15.35 6.83 -13.55
CA GLN A 193 -15.53 6.32 -14.89
C GLN A 193 -14.18 6.13 -15.58
N VAL A 194 -13.87 4.88 -15.94
CA VAL A 194 -12.71 4.55 -16.77
C VAL A 194 -13.10 4.75 -18.25
N PRO A 195 -12.38 5.58 -19.02
CA PRO A 195 -12.69 5.85 -20.43
C PRO A 195 -12.78 4.58 -21.26
N LYS A 196 -13.70 4.55 -22.24
CA LYS A 196 -13.94 3.37 -23.09
C LYS A 196 -12.70 2.94 -23.86
N GLU A 197 -11.89 3.88 -24.33
CA GLU A 197 -10.63 3.58 -25.04
C GLU A 197 -9.62 2.81 -24.17
N MET A 198 -9.80 2.84 -22.85
CA MET A 198 -8.91 2.20 -21.89
C MET A 198 -9.43 0.84 -21.43
N GLN A 199 -10.65 0.44 -21.80
CA GLN A 199 -11.30 -0.81 -21.35
C GLN A 199 -10.64 -2.09 -21.88
N GLY A 200 -9.54 -2.00 -22.62
CA GLY A 200 -8.68 -3.13 -23.01
C GLY A 200 -7.27 -3.07 -22.42
N PHE A 201 -7.00 -2.17 -21.49
CA PHE A 201 -5.68 -2.03 -20.89
C PHE A 201 -5.31 -3.28 -20.08
N LYS A 202 -4.22 -3.94 -20.48
CA LYS A 202 -3.75 -5.19 -19.88
C LYS A 202 -2.60 -4.90 -18.93
N ILE A 203 -2.67 -5.53 -17.76
CA ILE A 203 -1.59 -5.50 -16.77
C ILE A 203 -1.05 -6.92 -16.60
N ASP A 204 0.22 -7.02 -16.19
CA ASP A 204 0.72 -8.25 -15.60
C ASP A 204 0.35 -8.25 -14.10
N PRO A 205 -0.53 -9.15 -13.63
CA PRO A 205 -0.96 -9.17 -12.24
C PRO A 205 0.18 -9.39 -11.24
N ALA A 206 1.23 -10.14 -11.64
CA ALA A 206 2.31 -10.55 -10.76
C ALA A 206 3.32 -9.43 -10.48
N VAL A 207 3.54 -8.53 -11.45
CA VAL A 207 4.57 -7.48 -11.34
C VAL A 207 4.03 -6.06 -11.30
N SER A 208 2.83 -5.79 -11.83
CA SER A 208 2.38 -4.39 -11.97
C SER A 208 2.07 -3.76 -10.61
N LYS A 209 2.88 -2.80 -10.19
CA LYS A 209 2.65 -1.97 -9.00
C LYS A 209 2.17 -0.58 -9.41
N CYS A 210 1.14 -0.07 -8.74
CA CYS A 210 0.76 1.33 -8.90
C CYS A 210 1.68 2.22 -8.07
N VAL A 211 2.34 3.18 -8.71
CA VAL A 211 3.32 4.09 -8.13
C VAL A 211 2.75 5.51 -8.13
N CYS A 212 2.93 6.23 -7.02
CA CYS A 212 2.56 7.64 -6.95
C CYS A 212 3.77 8.49 -7.35
N VAL A 213 3.58 9.35 -8.34
CA VAL A 213 4.58 10.26 -8.89
C VAL A 213 4.22 11.69 -8.47
N GLY A 214 5.19 12.39 -7.89
CA GLY A 214 5.00 13.78 -7.44
C GLY A 214 3.94 13.92 -6.35
N SER A 215 3.67 12.83 -5.61
CA SER A 215 2.56 12.72 -4.66
C SER A 215 1.14 12.93 -5.25
N ARG A 216 0.98 13.08 -6.57
CA ARG A 216 -0.30 13.47 -7.21
C ARG A 216 -0.78 12.49 -8.27
N VAL A 217 0.12 11.96 -9.10
CA VAL A 217 -0.26 11.14 -10.25
C VAL A 217 -0.04 9.67 -9.93
N LEU A 218 -1.08 8.86 -10.02
CA LEU A 218 -1.00 7.42 -9.80
C LEU A 218 -0.77 6.72 -11.13
N CYS A 219 0.32 5.96 -11.23
CA CYS A 219 0.77 5.33 -12.47
C CYS A 219 0.74 3.81 -12.35
N LEU A 220 0.04 3.15 -13.25
CA LEU A 220 -0.07 1.71 -13.34
C LEU A 220 0.53 1.24 -14.67
N PRO A 221 1.68 0.53 -14.67
CA PRO A 221 2.25 -0.01 -15.88
C PRO A 221 1.40 -1.19 -16.40
N GLY A 222 1.32 -1.29 -17.72
CA GLY A 222 0.68 -2.38 -18.45
C GLY A 222 1.55 -2.86 -19.60
N THR A 223 1.00 -3.71 -20.47
CA THR A 223 1.75 -4.31 -21.59
C THR A 223 2.18 -3.28 -22.63
N ASP A 224 1.29 -2.35 -22.97
CA ASP A 224 1.45 -1.43 -24.11
C ASP A 224 1.74 0.02 -23.71
N GLY A 225 1.78 0.30 -22.40
CA GLY A 225 2.04 1.63 -21.86
C GLY A 225 1.73 1.73 -20.38
N ILE A 226 1.66 2.97 -19.90
CA ILE A 226 1.37 3.31 -18.50
C ILE A 226 0.01 4.00 -18.47
N LEU A 227 -0.94 3.44 -17.70
CA LEU A 227 -2.17 4.10 -17.35
C LEU A 227 -1.92 4.98 -16.13
N SER A 228 -2.07 6.29 -16.30
CA SER A 228 -1.95 7.25 -15.21
C SER A 228 -3.32 7.83 -14.82
N PHE A 229 -3.46 8.25 -13.57
CA PHE A 229 -4.63 8.92 -13.03
C PHE A 229 -4.18 10.13 -12.22
N ASP A 230 -4.67 11.31 -12.60
CA ASP A 230 -4.44 12.53 -11.83
C ASP A 230 -5.44 12.61 -10.67
N LEU A 231 -4.94 12.66 -9.42
CA LEU A 231 -5.80 12.66 -8.24
C LEU A 231 -6.65 13.93 -8.08
N HIS A 232 -6.26 15.04 -8.69
CA HIS A 232 -6.98 16.30 -8.59
C HIS A 232 -8.01 16.45 -9.69
N ASP A 233 -7.56 16.30 -10.94
CA ASP A 233 -8.44 16.42 -12.10
C ASP A 233 -9.38 15.21 -12.21
N GLU A 234 -9.01 14.10 -11.55
CA GLU A 234 -9.70 12.80 -11.60
C GLU A 234 -9.80 12.23 -13.02
N VAL A 235 -8.74 12.47 -13.81
CA VAL A 235 -8.67 12.08 -15.23
C VAL A 235 -7.62 10.99 -15.44
N PHE A 236 -8.01 9.95 -16.19
CA PHE A 236 -7.09 8.95 -16.70
C PHE A 236 -6.36 9.44 -17.96
N ARG A 237 -5.08 9.11 -18.09
CA ARG A 237 -4.28 9.33 -19.30
C ARG A 237 -3.42 8.11 -19.60
N MET A 238 -3.27 7.78 -20.87
CA MET A 238 -2.40 6.68 -21.32
C MET A 238 -1.10 7.25 -21.89
N HIS A 239 0.03 6.71 -21.42
CA HIS A 239 1.37 7.08 -21.87
C HIS A 239 2.03 5.89 -22.53
N LYS A 240 2.46 6.04 -23.78
CA LYS A 240 3.23 5.00 -24.48
C LYS A 240 4.63 4.88 -23.88
N TYR A 241 5.19 3.68 -23.91
CA TYR A 241 6.59 3.48 -23.56
C TYR A 241 7.54 4.18 -24.54
N PRO A 242 8.82 4.43 -24.14
CA PRO A 242 9.85 4.89 -25.07
C PRO A 242 9.98 3.96 -26.28
N ALA A 243 10.36 4.52 -27.43
CA ALA A 243 10.33 3.81 -28.72
C ALA A 243 11.34 2.65 -28.83
N SER A 244 12.40 2.65 -28.02
CA SER A 244 13.45 1.64 -28.06
C SER A 244 14.03 1.38 -26.66
N GLY A 245 14.63 0.20 -26.51
CA GLY A 245 15.22 -0.25 -25.25
C GLY A 245 14.31 -1.19 -24.48
N GLU A 246 14.93 -2.03 -23.67
CA GLU A 246 14.23 -2.93 -22.75
C GLU A 246 14.02 -2.22 -21.42
N ILE A 247 12.77 -2.19 -20.94
CA ILE A 247 12.45 -1.60 -19.63
C ILE A 247 12.94 -2.56 -18.54
N ILE A 248 13.84 -2.08 -17.70
CA ILE A 248 14.43 -2.84 -16.60
C ILE A 248 14.14 -2.18 -15.25
N SER A 249 13.00 -1.52 -15.14
CA SER A 249 12.54 -0.96 -13.87
C SER A 249 11.03 -1.01 -13.71
N GLU A 250 10.59 -0.85 -12.45
CA GLU A 250 9.26 -0.34 -12.14
C GLU A 250 9.10 1.10 -12.67
N VAL A 251 7.88 1.63 -12.65
CA VAL A 251 7.68 3.08 -12.78
C VAL A 251 8.34 3.78 -11.59
N LEU A 252 9.14 4.81 -11.87
CA LEU A 252 9.87 5.57 -10.86
C LEU A 252 9.28 6.97 -10.73
N ASP A 253 9.23 7.49 -9.50
CA ASP A 253 9.06 8.92 -9.25
C ASP A 253 10.42 9.59 -9.33
N PHE A 254 10.73 10.20 -10.48
CA PHE A 254 11.95 10.97 -10.67
C PHE A 254 11.63 12.45 -10.60
N GLU A 255 11.82 13.03 -9.41
CA GLU A 255 11.62 14.46 -9.16
C GLU A 255 10.21 14.95 -9.57
N GLY A 256 9.19 14.12 -9.33
CA GLY A 256 7.80 14.41 -9.69
C GLY A 256 7.44 14.09 -11.15
N SER A 257 8.35 13.48 -11.92
CA SER A 257 8.11 13.02 -13.28
C SER A 257 8.06 11.49 -13.35
N ILE A 258 7.22 10.97 -14.24
CA ILE A 258 7.16 9.53 -14.52
C ILE A 258 8.49 9.14 -15.17
N ALA A 259 9.21 8.17 -14.60
CA ALA A 259 10.47 7.72 -15.14
C ALA A 259 10.57 6.20 -15.25
N LEU A 260 11.44 5.78 -16.17
CA LEU A 260 11.79 4.39 -16.44
C LEU A 260 13.31 4.28 -16.64
N ILE A 261 13.86 3.12 -16.35
CA ILE A 261 15.24 2.78 -16.73
C ILE A 261 15.20 1.78 -17.87
N LEU A 262 15.94 2.10 -18.92
CA LEU A 262 16.01 1.31 -20.13
C LEU A 262 17.42 0.79 -20.36
N ARG A 263 17.51 -0.47 -20.78
CA ARG A 263 18.73 -1.10 -21.26
C ARG A 263 18.81 -0.97 -22.78
N SER A 264 19.90 -0.39 -23.27
CA SER A 264 20.15 -0.28 -24.71
C SER A 264 20.60 -1.62 -25.30
N GLY A 265 20.00 -2.04 -26.41
CA GLY A 265 20.36 -3.29 -27.10
C GLY A 265 21.74 -3.23 -27.78
N GLU A 266 22.26 -2.05 -28.12
CA GLU A 266 23.55 -1.88 -28.81
C GLU A 266 24.75 -1.94 -27.85
N ARG A 267 24.52 -1.68 -26.55
CA ARG A 267 25.54 -1.72 -25.49
C ARG A 267 24.96 -2.47 -24.29
N ALA A 268 25.23 -3.77 -24.23
CA ALA A 268 24.62 -4.72 -23.29
C ALA A 268 24.69 -4.36 -21.78
N PHE A 269 25.44 -3.32 -21.39
CA PHE A 269 25.67 -2.91 -20.00
C PHE A 269 25.35 -1.44 -19.72
N VAL A 270 24.73 -0.72 -20.65
CA VAL A 270 24.38 0.69 -20.48
C VAL A 270 22.91 0.81 -20.11
N LEU A 271 22.64 1.32 -18.90
CA LEU A 271 21.30 1.66 -18.45
C LEU A 271 21.13 3.17 -18.52
N THR A 272 19.98 3.64 -18.97
CA THR A 272 19.67 5.06 -19.08
C THR A 272 18.37 5.36 -18.36
N LEU A 273 18.33 6.41 -17.56
CA LEU A 273 17.10 6.89 -16.95
C LEU A 273 16.41 7.85 -17.92
N TRP A 274 15.16 7.55 -18.25
CA TRP A 274 14.28 8.37 -19.07
C TRP A 274 13.13 8.88 -18.23
N ALA A 275 12.83 10.16 -18.34
CA ALA A 275 11.68 10.76 -17.68
C ALA A 275 10.72 11.34 -18.73
N LEU A 276 9.42 11.15 -18.50
CA LEU A 276 8.36 11.76 -19.28
C LEU A 276 8.21 13.21 -18.84
N VAL A 277 8.57 14.14 -19.72
CA VAL A 277 8.56 15.57 -19.46
C VAL A 277 7.82 16.30 -20.57
N GLU A 278 7.27 17.45 -20.23
CA GLU A 278 6.64 18.33 -21.22
C GLU A 278 7.73 19.15 -21.94
N VAL A 279 7.77 19.03 -23.27
CA VAL A 279 8.67 19.76 -24.16
C VAL A 279 7.80 20.41 -25.23
N ASP A 280 7.85 21.73 -25.33
CA ASP A 280 7.06 22.52 -26.29
C ASP A 280 5.54 22.21 -26.25
N GLY A 281 4.99 21.99 -25.05
CA GLY A 281 3.57 21.68 -24.84
C GLY A 281 3.19 20.21 -25.12
N ASN A 282 4.15 19.34 -25.42
CA ASN A 282 3.93 17.92 -25.68
C ASN A 282 4.72 17.05 -24.71
N LEU A 283 4.08 15.99 -24.18
CA LEU A 283 4.77 15.01 -23.35
C LEU A 283 5.69 14.13 -24.22
N SER A 284 6.97 14.08 -23.85
CA SER A 284 7.96 13.25 -24.52
C SER A 284 8.94 12.63 -23.52
N TRP A 285 9.42 11.44 -23.86
CA TRP A 285 10.46 10.77 -23.08
C TRP A 285 11.81 11.44 -23.36
N THR A 286 12.46 11.93 -22.30
CA THR A 286 13.77 12.56 -22.38
C THR A 286 14.76 11.81 -21.50
N GLU A 287 15.92 11.47 -22.08
CA GLU A 287 17.04 10.89 -21.34
C GLU A 287 17.58 11.90 -20.32
N LYS A 288 17.78 11.47 -19.07
CA LYS A 288 18.28 12.31 -17.99
C LYS A 288 19.74 12.04 -17.68
N PHE A 289 20.13 10.78 -17.54
CA PHE A 289 21.51 10.38 -17.33
C PHE A 289 21.73 8.88 -17.58
N THR A 290 22.98 8.55 -17.83
CA THR A 290 23.48 7.18 -17.99
C THR A 290 23.98 6.61 -16.67
N ILE A 291 23.71 5.33 -16.44
CA ILE A 291 24.14 4.56 -15.28
C ILE A 291 25.23 3.59 -15.77
N GLU A 292 26.50 3.89 -15.51
CA GLU A 292 27.67 3.12 -15.98
C GLU A 292 28.52 2.57 -14.82
N PRO A 293 29.11 1.37 -14.97
CA PRO A 293 28.57 0.13 -15.52
C PRO A 293 27.99 -0.74 -14.39
N VAL A 294 26.84 -1.38 -14.62
CA VAL A 294 26.26 -2.28 -13.61
C VAL A 294 25.89 -3.62 -14.21
N GLU A 295 26.91 -4.45 -14.49
CA GLU A 295 26.76 -5.89 -14.76
C GLU A 295 25.97 -6.62 -13.65
N ARG A 296 25.76 -5.97 -12.50
CA ARG A 296 25.09 -6.52 -11.34
C ARG A 296 23.66 -6.03 -11.15
N ILE A 297 23.12 -5.10 -11.96
CA ILE A 297 21.72 -4.69 -11.84
C ILE A 297 20.91 -5.38 -12.93
N ALA A 298 20.00 -6.25 -12.52
CA ALA A 298 19.03 -6.88 -13.39
C ALA A 298 17.74 -6.05 -13.51
N TYR A 299 17.29 -5.44 -12.41
CA TYR A 299 16.01 -4.74 -12.37
C TYR A 299 15.95 -3.68 -11.27
N VAL A 300 15.46 -2.48 -11.56
CA VAL A 300 15.34 -1.38 -10.58
C VAL A 300 13.92 -1.26 -10.05
N LEU A 301 13.79 -1.12 -8.73
CA LEU A 301 12.51 -1.24 -8.02
C LEU A 301 11.97 0.09 -7.54
N THR A 302 12.86 0.99 -7.10
CA THR A 302 12.49 2.35 -6.70
C THR A 302 13.71 3.26 -6.78
N TYR A 303 13.46 4.52 -7.13
CA TYR A 303 14.41 5.61 -6.97
C TYR A 303 14.28 6.16 -5.54
N LEU A 304 15.41 6.44 -4.88
CA LEU A 304 15.45 6.98 -3.52
C LEU A 304 15.91 8.45 -3.49
N GLY A 305 16.20 9.03 -4.66
CA GLY A 305 16.80 10.34 -4.79
C GLY A 305 18.31 10.31 -4.96
N ASP A 306 18.84 11.40 -5.51
CA ASP A 306 20.28 11.69 -5.53
C ASP A 306 21.14 10.54 -6.11
N GLY A 307 20.63 9.89 -7.16
CA GLY A 307 21.30 8.78 -7.85
C GLY A 307 21.32 7.46 -7.07
N LYS A 308 20.45 7.31 -6.06
CA LYS A 308 20.36 6.10 -5.24
C LYS A 308 19.09 5.31 -5.56
N PHE A 309 19.21 3.99 -5.53
CA PHE A 309 18.18 3.07 -5.99
C PHE A 309 18.07 1.86 -5.06
N VAL A 310 16.90 1.23 -5.08
CA VAL A 310 16.75 -0.18 -4.72
C VAL A 310 16.65 -0.99 -6.00
N ALA A 311 17.46 -2.03 -6.13
CA ALA A 311 17.52 -2.87 -7.31
C ALA A 311 17.60 -4.35 -6.94
N ARG A 312 17.41 -5.21 -7.95
CA ARG A 312 17.73 -6.64 -7.92
C ARG A 312 18.94 -6.89 -8.80
N ASP A 313 19.80 -7.79 -8.35
CA ASP A 313 20.85 -8.35 -9.20
C ASP A 313 20.37 -9.56 -10.00
N HIS A 314 21.24 -10.09 -10.86
CA HIS A 314 20.93 -11.26 -11.70
C HIS A 314 20.73 -12.56 -10.90
N SER A 315 21.13 -12.59 -9.63
CA SER A 315 20.80 -13.69 -8.71
C SER A 315 19.45 -13.49 -8.01
N HIS A 316 18.72 -12.43 -8.36
CA HIS A 316 17.50 -11.96 -7.73
C HIS A 316 17.68 -11.48 -6.28
N ALA A 317 18.92 -11.28 -5.82
CA ALA A 317 19.19 -10.67 -4.54
C ALA A 317 18.93 -9.16 -4.62
N CYS A 318 18.43 -8.59 -3.53
CA CYS A 318 18.05 -7.19 -3.48
C CYS A 318 19.23 -6.37 -2.95
N CYS A 319 19.46 -5.20 -3.53
CA CYS A 319 20.55 -4.33 -3.16
C CYS A 319 20.14 -2.86 -3.16
N PHE A 320 20.79 -2.09 -2.29
CA PHE A 320 20.87 -0.66 -2.43
C PHE A 320 22.02 -0.32 -3.36
N TYR A 321 21.79 0.55 -4.32
CA TYR A 321 22.80 1.00 -5.28
C TYR A 321 22.94 2.52 -5.21
N ASP A 322 24.17 3.01 -5.02
CA ASP A 322 24.53 4.43 -5.10
C ASP A 322 25.35 4.64 -6.37
N MET A 323 24.74 5.25 -7.38
CA MET A 323 25.36 5.47 -8.69
C MET A 323 26.56 6.43 -8.59
N LYS A 324 26.51 7.42 -7.70
CA LYS A 324 27.59 8.41 -7.57
C LYS A 324 28.85 7.80 -6.98
N LYS A 325 28.67 6.84 -6.06
CA LYS A 325 29.79 6.13 -5.41
C LYS A 325 30.14 4.80 -6.08
N GLY A 326 29.28 4.28 -6.94
CA GLY A 326 29.41 2.92 -7.49
C GLY A 326 29.29 1.82 -6.44
N THR A 327 28.68 2.09 -5.29
CA THR A 327 28.57 1.13 -4.19
C THR A 327 27.26 0.37 -4.23
N PHE A 328 27.29 -0.91 -3.82
CA PHE A 328 26.12 -1.73 -3.66
C PHE A 328 26.13 -2.42 -2.30
N VAL A 329 24.98 -2.45 -1.63
CA VAL A 329 24.80 -3.14 -0.35
C VAL A 329 23.64 -4.11 -0.48
N GLN A 330 23.94 -5.40 -0.53
CA GLN A 330 22.93 -6.45 -0.58
C GLN A 330 22.20 -6.56 0.76
N PHE A 331 20.95 -6.98 0.71
CA PHE A 331 20.11 -7.18 1.89
C PHE A 331 19.12 -8.33 1.66
N ARG A 332 18.49 -8.80 2.76
CA ARG A 332 17.57 -9.94 2.73
C ARG A 332 16.35 -9.68 1.83
N ARG A 333 15.80 -10.76 1.28
CA ARG A 333 14.61 -10.73 0.43
C ARG A 333 13.46 -9.95 1.10
N TYR A 334 12.81 -9.09 0.32
CA TYR A 334 11.67 -8.28 0.75
C TYR A 334 10.42 -8.68 -0.05
N MET A 335 9.24 -8.43 0.51
CA MET A 335 7.95 -8.61 -0.17
C MET A 335 7.52 -7.34 -0.90
N SER A 336 7.62 -6.20 -0.23
CA SER A 336 7.35 -4.89 -0.81
C SER A 336 8.37 -3.84 -0.33
N VAL A 337 8.80 -2.95 -1.21
CA VAL A 337 9.71 -1.83 -0.92
C VAL A 337 9.16 -0.53 -1.50
N VAL A 338 9.26 0.55 -0.74
CA VAL A 338 8.87 1.90 -1.17
C VAL A 338 9.85 2.92 -0.65
N GLN A 339 9.99 4.02 -1.39
CA GLN A 339 10.56 5.25 -0.87
C GLN A 339 9.68 5.78 0.29
N PHE A 340 10.32 6.16 1.39
CA PHE A 340 9.64 6.60 2.59
C PHE A 340 10.29 7.89 3.13
N PRO A 341 9.63 9.05 2.93
CA PRO A 341 9.91 10.24 3.72
C PRO A 341 9.49 9.99 5.15
N GLY A 342 10.37 10.12 6.15
CA GLY A 342 9.87 10.20 7.52
C GLY A 342 8.94 11.41 7.66
N SER A 343 7.80 11.28 8.35
CA SER A 343 6.92 12.41 8.67
C SER A 343 6.42 12.37 10.11
N LEU A 344 6.00 13.53 10.62
CA LEU A 344 5.27 13.69 11.88
C LEU A 344 3.75 13.73 11.69
N LEU A 345 3.27 13.45 10.47
CA LEU A 345 1.85 13.58 10.13
C LEU A 345 0.98 12.59 10.92
N SER A 346 -0.06 13.12 11.54
CA SER A 346 -1.17 12.35 12.10
C SER A 346 -2.44 12.94 11.53
N LEU A 347 -3.26 12.12 10.86
CA LEU A 347 -4.53 12.60 10.35
C LEU A 347 -5.62 12.48 11.41
N GLU A 348 -6.73 13.16 11.19
CA GLU A 348 -7.91 13.03 12.03
C GLU A 348 -8.43 11.58 12.04
N GLY A 349 -8.84 11.09 13.21
CA GLY A 349 -9.24 9.70 13.40
C GLY A 349 -8.10 8.68 13.45
N PHE A 350 -6.83 9.13 13.44
CA PHE A 350 -5.71 8.23 13.70
C PHE A 350 -5.64 7.90 15.19
N GLU A 351 -5.43 6.62 15.47
CA GLU A 351 -5.32 6.06 16.82
C GLU A 351 -4.09 5.16 16.93
N ARG A 352 -3.61 4.97 18.16
CA ARG A 352 -2.59 3.97 18.44
C ARG A 352 -3.26 2.61 18.63
N ARG A 353 -3.32 1.80 17.58
CA ARG A 353 -3.86 0.43 17.63
C ARG A 353 -2.74 -0.59 17.76
N GLU A 354 -2.54 -1.12 18.96
CA GLU A 354 -1.54 -2.16 19.24
C GLU A 354 -2.16 -3.57 19.38
N GLU A 355 -3.43 -3.72 19.78
CA GLU A 355 -3.99 -5.01 20.26
C GLU A 355 -5.45 -5.35 19.91
N GLU A 356 -6.19 -4.58 19.12
CA GLU A 356 -7.61 -4.89 18.87
C GLU A 356 -7.80 -6.00 17.83
N GLY A 357 -8.59 -7.01 18.20
CA GLY A 357 -9.05 -8.08 17.30
C GLY A 357 -9.95 -7.52 16.20
N ILE A 358 -9.79 -8.05 14.99
CA ILE A 358 -10.62 -7.67 13.84
C ILE A 358 -12.01 -8.29 14.04
N VAL A 359 -13.06 -7.47 14.03
CA VAL A 359 -14.44 -7.96 13.99
C VAL A 359 -14.78 -8.42 12.57
N ALA A 360 -15.57 -9.47 12.44
CA ALA A 360 -15.97 -10.04 11.15
C ALA A 360 -17.39 -9.62 10.79
N GLU A 361 -17.64 -9.21 9.53
CA GLU A 361 -18.99 -8.94 9.03
C GLU A 361 -19.27 -9.82 7.81
N LEU A 362 -20.33 -10.63 7.85
CA LEU A 362 -20.70 -11.48 6.71
C LEU A 362 -21.50 -10.71 5.66
N TYR A 363 -21.30 -11.05 4.39
CA TYR A 363 -22.06 -10.49 3.27
C TYR A 363 -22.55 -11.62 2.36
N SER A 364 -23.80 -11.54 1.88
CA SER A 364 -24.33 -12.40 0.82
C SER A 364 -24.31 -11.68 -0.52
N PHE A 365 -24.04 -12.42 -1.59
CA PHE A 365 -24.17 -11.93 -2.97
C PHE A 365 -25.49 -12.46 -3.57
N ASN A 366 -26.32 -11.55 -4.11
CA ASN A 366 -27.46 -11.90 -4.94
C ASN A 366 -27.33 -11.16 -6.27
N ALA A 367 -27.18 -11.90 -7.38
CA ALA A 367 -27.15 -11.55 -8.82
C ALA A 367 -26.54 -10.19 -9.26
N ASP A 368 -26.83 -9.10 -8.56
CA ASP A 368 -26.44 -7.73 -8.87
C ASP A 368 -25.88 -6.92 -7.66
N PHE A 369 -25.97 -7.41 -6.41
CA PHE A 369 -25.52 -6.67 -5.22
C PHE A 369 -25.08 -7.53 -4.02
N TRP A 370 -24.19 -6.98 -3.19
CA TRP A 370 -23.79 -7.51 -1.89
C TRP A 370 -24.68 -6.94 -0.78
N LYS A 371 -25.19 -7.79 0.12
CA LYS A 371 -25.99 -7.38 1.30
C LYS A 371 -25.31 -7.82 2.60
N PRO A 372 -25.19 -6.95 3.62
CA PRO A 372 -24.66 -7.33 4.92
C PRO A 372 -25.60 -8.31 5.64
N ILE A 373 -25.04 -9.35 6.24
CA ILE A 373 -25.73 -10.35 7.07
C ILE A 373 -25.53 -9.99 8.54
N GLN A 374 -26.61 -9.98 9.32
CA GLN A 374 -26.55 -9.78 10.76
C GLN A 374 -25.87 -10.97 11.44
N VAL A 375 -24.74 -10.73 12.12
CA VAL A 375 -24.04 -11.75 12.91
C VAL A 375 -24.80 -11.94 14.23
N PRO A 376 -25.25 -13.17 14.57
CA PRO A 376 -25.98 -13.44 15.81
C PRO A 376 -25.19 -13.01 17.05
N LYS A 377 -25.89 -12.57 18.11
CA LYS A 377 -25.25 -12.12 19.36
C LYS A 377 -24.33 -13.17 20.00
N GLU A 378 -24.64 -14.45 19.83
CA GLU A 378 -23.81 -15.58 20.28
C GLU A 378 -22.44 -15.65 19.60
N MET A 379 -22.28 -15.01 18.43
CA MET A 379 -21.05 -15.03 17.63
C MET A 379 -20.15 -13.80 17.83
N GLN A 380 -20.63 -12.75 18.51
CA GLN A 380 -19.86 -11.51 18.73
C GLN A 380 -18.60 -11.71 19.60
N GLY A 381 -18.45 -12.86 20.26
CA GLY A 381 -17.28 -13.24 21.05
C GLY A 381 -16.27 -14.15 20.34
N PHE A 382 -16.54 -14.60 19.12
CA PHE A 382 -15.61 -15.48 18.38
C PHE A 382 -14.57 -14.62 17.64
N MET A 383 -13.31 -14.77 18.05
CA MET A 383 -12.17 -14.24 17.31
C MET A 383 -11.96 -15.13 16.08
N LEU A 384 -12.19 -14.60 14.87
CA LEU A 384 -11.74 -15.28 13.66
C LEU A 384 -10.23 -15.14 13.57
N ASP A 385 -9.53 -16.27 13.48
CA ASP A 385 -8.11 -16.27 13.16
C ASP A 385 -7.93 -15.74 11.72
N PRO A 386 -7.14 -14.68 11.51
CA PRO A 386 -6.85 -14.14 10.18
C PRO A 386 -6.27 -15.18 9.20
N THR A 387 -5.67 -16.25 9.72
CA THR A 387 -5.05 -17.35 8.96
C THR A 387 -6.01 -18.50 8.62
N SER A 388 -7.25 -18.47 9.11
CA SER A 388 -8.22 -19.54 8.85
C SER A 388 -8.47 -19.72 7.35
N LYS A 389 -8.21 -20.92 6.82
CA LYS A 389 -8.56 -21.29 5.45
C LYS A 389 -10.07 -21.20 5.26
N ARG A 390 -10.51 -20.32 4.37
CA ARG A 390 -11.93 -20.11 4.03
C ARG A 390 -12.25 -20.96 2.82
N VAL A 391 -13.23 -21.84 2.94
CA VAL A 391 -13.67 -22.68 1.83
C VAL A 391 -15.14 -22.37 1.57
N CYS A 392 -15.48 -22.12 0.32
CA CYS A 392 -16.88 -22.00 -0.06
C CYS A 392 -17.41 -23.33 -0.58
N VAL A 393 -18.66 -23.62 -0.21
CA VAL A 393 -19.37 -24.88 -0.44
C VAL A 393 -20.85 -24.57 -0.71
N GLY A 394 -21.21 -24.41 -1.98
CA GLY A 394 -22.61 -24.27 -2.41
C GLY A 394 -23.36 -23.08 -1.81
N SER A 395 -24.55 -23.33 -1.28
CA SER A 395 -25.39 -22.33 -0.59
C SER A 395 -24.96 -22.08 0.87
N ARG A 396 -23.74 -22.48 1.24
CA ARG A 396 -23.25 -22.40 2.62
C ARG A 396 -21.87 -21.77 2.72
N VAL A 397 -21.69 -20.85 3.69
CA VAL A 397 -20.38 -20.24 3.99
C VAL A 397 -19.70 -21.04 5.08
N LEU A 398 -18.53 -21.61 4.82
CA LEU A 398 -17.76 -22.37 5.80
C LEU A 398 -16.73 -21.46 6.51
N CYS A 399 -16.79 -21.40 7.84
CA CYS A 399 -15.70 -20.92 8.67
C CYS A 399 -15.09 -22.12 9.39
N LEU A 400 -13.77 -22.27 9.32
CA LEU A 400 -13.03 -23.17 10.20
C LEU A 400 -12.54 -22.33 11.39
N PRO A 401 -13.32 -22.18 12.48
CA PRO A 401 -12.73 -21.72 13.72
C PRO A 401 -11.78 -22.82 14.21
N ASP A 402 -10.69 -22.39 14.82
CA ASP A 402 -9.61 -23.24 15.27
C ASP A 402 -10.12 -24.48 16.07
N THR A 403 -9.50 -25.62 15.75
CA THR A 403 -9.49 -26.96 16.37
C THR A 403 -10.77 -27.74 16.76
N ASP A 404 -11.97 -27.18 16.89
CA ASP A 404 -13.10 -27.93 17.53
C ASP A 404 -14.36 -28.20 16.66
N GLY A 405 -14.36 -27.86 15.37
CA GLY A 405 -15.46 -28.20 14.46
C GLY A 405 -15.53 -27.39 13.17
N ILE A 406 -16.54 -27.66 12.36
CA ILE A 406 -16.90 -26.87 11.19
C ILE A 406 -18.06 -25.96 11.56
N LEU A 407 -17.88 -24.66 11.36
CA LEU A 407 -18.98 -23.70 11.38
C LEU A 407 -19.44 -23.45 9.95
N TRP A 408 -20.73 -23.57 9.68
CA TRP A 408 -21.26 -23.12 8.40
C TRP A 408 -22.54 -22.30 8.56
N PHE A 409 -22.72 -21.35 7.65
CA PHE A 409 -23.93 -20.55 7.51
C PHE A 409 -24.77 -21.12 6.37
N ASP A 410 -26.06 -21.37 6.57
CA ASP A 410 -26.98 -21.82 5.51
C ASP A 410 -27.80 -20.65 4.97
N LEU A 411 -27.66 -20.39 3.66
CA LEU A 411 -28.36 -19.29 2.98
C LEU A 411 -29.87 -19.51 2.85
N HIS A 412 -30.35 -20.76 2.86
CA HIS A 412 -31.78 -21.02 2.61
C HIS A 412 -32.63 -20.64 3.83
N ASP A 413 -32.08 -20.81 5.03
CA ASP A 413 -32.78 -20.50 6.29
C ASP A 413 -32.13 -19.35 7.08
N GLU A 414 -31.02 -18.78 6.60
CA GLU A 414 -30.21 -17.75 7.27
C GLU A 414 -29.75 -18.19 8.69
N VAL A 415 -29.56 -19.50 8.91
CA VAL A 415 -29.18 -20.06 10.21
C VAL A 415 -27.72 -20.49 10.24
N PHE A 416 -27.04 -20.12 11.33
CA PHE A 416 -25.72 -20.67 11.65
C PHE A 416 -25.84 -22.06 12.27
N ARG A 417 -25.02 -23.01 11.78
CA ARG A 417 -24.93 -24.36 12.34
C ARG A 417 -23.47 -24.69 12.63
N MET A 418 -23.27 -25.38 13.76
CA MET A 418 -21.96 -25.85 14.20
C MET A 418 -21.99 -27.37 14.29
N GLN A 419 -21.07 -28.03 13.61
CA GLN A 419 -20.87 -29.47 13.75
C GLN A 419 -19.46 -29.75 14.23
N LYS A 420 -19.36 -30.39 15.40
CA LYS A 420 -18.08 -30.81 15.97
C LYS A 420 -17.61 -32.09 15.27
N TYR A 421 -16.34 -32.14 14.94
CA TYR A 421 -15.69 -33.33 14.40
C TYR A 421 -14.49 -33.71 15.28
N PRO A 422 -14.26 -34.99 15.53
CA PRO A 422 -13.19 -35.44 16.42
C PRO A 422 -11.78 -35.34 15.80
N THR A 423 -11.63 -35.21 14.48
CA THR A 423 -10.30 -35.07 13.83
C THR A 423 -10.31 -34.14 12.61
N LEU A 424 -9.17 -33.48 12.37
CA LEU A 424 -8.95 -32.58 11.21
C LEU A 424 -9.06 -33.29 9.85
N VAL A 425 -8.80 -34.60 9.81
CA VAL A 425 -8.86 -35.43 8.59
C VAL A 425 -10.31 -35.70 8.17
N GLU A 426 -11.23 -35.91 9.12
CA GLU A 426 -12.67 -36.03 8.83
C GLU A 426 -13.28 -34.71 8.36
N ILE A 427 -12.76 -33.58 8.86
CA ILE A 427 -13.14 -32.24 8.40
C ILE A 427 -12.80 -32.07 6.92
N ILE A 428 -11.58 -32.41 6.51
CA ILE A 428 -11.09 -32.24 5.13
C ILE A 428 -11.83 -33.16 4.15
N SER A 429 -12.13 -34.41 4.54
CA SER A 429 -12.83 -35.35 3.64
C SER A 429 -14.27 -34.91 3.34
N LYS A 430 -14.95 -34.28 4.30
CA LYS A 430 -16.32 -33.79 4.16
C LYS A 430 -16.41 -32.50 3.35
N VAL A 431 -15.39 -31.65 3.41
CA VAL A 431 -15.36 -30.35 2.71
C VAL A 431 -15.18 -30.50 1.19
N LEU A 432 -14.58 -31.59 0.72
CA LEU A 432 -14.33 -31.86 -0.71
C LEU A 432 -15.56 -32.37 -1.50
N ASP A 433 -16.65 -32.73 -0.83
CA ASP A 433 -17.87 -33.29 -1.47
C ASP A 433 -18.89 -32.23 -1.93
N PHE A 434 -18.51 -30.94 -1.94
CA PHE A 434 -19.47 -29.85 -2.09
C PHE A 434 -19.11 -28.84 -3.20
N GLU A 435 -20.11 -28.42 -4.01
CA GLU A 435 -19.97 -27.50 -5.15
C GLU A 435 -20.62 -26.12 -4.90
N GLY A 436 -19.89 -24.99 -5.06
CA GLY A 436 -20.40 -23.60 -5.20
C GLY A 436 -19.78 -22.48 -4.29
N SER A 437 -19.91 -21.18 -4.64
CA SER A 437 -19.04 -20.05 -4.17
C SER A 437 -19.74 -18.80 -3.52
N ILE A 438 -19.20 -18.26 -2.40
CA ILE A 438 -19.61 -17.11 -1.53
C ILE A 438 -18.39 -16.62 -0.69
N ALA A 439 -18.34 -15.33 -0.32
CA ALA A 439 -17.27 -14.64 0.43
C ALA A 439 -17.63 -14.25 1.87
N LEU A 440 -16.68 -14.29 2.81
CA LEU A 440 -16.77 -13.67 4.15
C LEU A 440 -15.86 -12.44 4.25
N ILE A 441 -16.40 -11.32 4.76
CA ILE A 441 -15.72 -10.02 4.88
C ILE A 441 -15.32 -9.79 6.35
N LEU A 442 -14.25 -9.05 6.60
CA LEU A 442 -13.88 -8.60 7.93
C LEU A 442 -14.04 -7.08 8.00
N ARG A 443 -14.66 -6.53 9.06
CA ARG A 443 -14.86 -5.09 9.28
C ARG A 443 -14.70 -4.71 10.75
N SER A 444 -14.11 -3.54 10.99
CA SER A 444 -13.92 -2.97 12.32
C SER A 444 -15.27 -2.74 13.03
N GLY A 445 -15.47 -3.41 14.17
CA GLY A 445 -16.56 -3.09 15.10
C GLY A 445 -16.02 -2.27 16.26
N GLU A 446 -16.64 -1.14 16.56
CA GLU A 446 -16.48 -0.49 17.86
C GLU A 446 -17.09 -1.41 18.93
N LYS A 447 -16.32 -1.75 19.97
CA LYS A 447 -16.95 -2.28 21.18
C LYS A 447 -17.85 -1.20 21.75
N ALA A 448 -19.16 -1.40 21.68
CA ALA A 448 -20.07 -0.70 22.57
C ALA A 448 -19.60 -0.96 24.01
N ILE A 449 -19.12 0.09 24.68
CA ILE A 449 -18.85 0.07 26.11
C ILE A 449 -20.20 -0.08 26.80
N GLY A 450 -20.59 -1.34 27.04
CA GLY A 450 -21.66 -1.66 27.96
C GLY A 450 -21.18 -1.33 29.36
N HIS A 451 -21.52 -0.15 29.86
CA HIS A 451 -21.56 0.10 31.29
C HIS A 451 -22.57 -0.88 31.90
N SER A 452 -22.10 -1.90 32.60
CA SER A 452 -22.92 -2.59 33.60
C SER A 452 -22.82 -1.82 34.91
N CYS A 453 -23.97 -1.34 35.40
CA CYS A 453 -24.17 -0.84 36.76
C CYS A 453 -23.76 -1.85 37.83
#